data_AF-A0A9X0AQC0-F1
#
_entry.id   AF-A0A9X0AQC0-F1
#
_cell.length_a   1.000
_cell.length_b   1.000
_cell.length_c   1.000
_cell.angle_alpha   90.00
_cell.angle_beta   90.00
_cell.angle_gamma   90.00
#
_symmetry.space_group_name_H-M   'P 1'
#
loop_
_entity.id
_entity.type
_entity.pdbx_description
1 polymer ?
#
loop_
_entity_poly.entity_id
_entity_poly.type
_entity_poly.pdbx_seq_one_letter_code
_entity_poly.pdbx_strand_id
1 'polypeptide(L)'
;MGGVLHSRNTKFTKNYDGPRILDLGTGTGIWAIDMADKYGSNNGTGEVLGLDLAKIQPATIPDNLQFWQRDIESPWFGLETESWDMIHIRMLSGGIVSWPALYQKVWRYLKPQVGRFEQVDIDFTPRTDFGEIPHDSALATWMRLLFDATHRNRRPLAYNAETRTMLQNQGFLDIQEEVIQIPLNPWPDDPREKDVARWYNLALTQGLEAMTLGPLCRMSGWTKDDVTRLITEVRRDVCSRKIRAYNNLHIWTARRPGASEVTIPL
;
A
#
# COMPACT_ATOMS: atom_id res chain seq x y z
N MET A 1 -12.95 3.16 7.08
CA MET A 1 -12.57 3.28 5.66
C MET A 1 -12.79 1.92 5.01
N GLY A 2 -14.00 1.69 4.49
CA GLY A 2 -14.33 0.44 3.78
C GLY A 2 -13.65 0.37 2.41
N GLY A 3 -13.51 -0.85 1.88
CA GLY A 3 -12.94 -1.20 0.60
C GLY A 3 -13.75 -0.67 -0.57
N VAL A 4 -13.36 0.50 -1.07
CA VAL A 4 -13.78 0.96 -2.39
C VAL A 4 -12.56 0.85 -3.30
N LEU A 5 -12.65 0.04 -4.34
CA LEU A 5 -11.71 0.06 -5.46
C LEU A 5 -11.67 1.49 -6.02
N HIS A 6 -10.50 2.11 -6.03
CA HIS A 6 -10.34 3.45 -6.63
C HIS A 6 -10.41 3.40 -8.16
N SER A 7 -10.32 2.20 -8.73
CA SER A 7 -10.80 1.92 -10.09
C SER A 7 -12.33 2.06 -10.20
N ARG A 8 -12.84 3.29 -10.11
CA ARG A 8 -14.27 3.65 -10.20
C ARG A 8 -14.99 3.19 -11.49
N ASN A 9 -14.29 2.59 -12.44
CA ASN A 9 -14.82 2.14 -13.74
C ASN A 9 -14.32 0.76 -14.22
N THR A 10 -13.74 -0.08 -13.35
CA THR A 10 -13.33 -1.45 -13.76
C THR A 10 -14.55 -2.34 -13.98
N LYS A 11 -15.05 -2.36 -15.22
CA LYS A 11 -15.92 -3.44 -15.70
C LYS A 11 -15.09 -4.71 -15.76
N PHE A 12 -15.23 -5.59 -14.77
CA PHE A 12 -14.68 -6.94 -14.84
C PHE A 12 -15.23 -7.61 -16.11
N THR A 13 -14.34 -7.95 -17.04
CA THR A 13 -14.72 -8.73 -18.22
C THR A 13 -15.13 -10.12 -17.73
N LYS A 14 -16.39 -10.48 -17.99
CA LYS A 14 -17.03 -11.67 -17.45
C LYS A 14 -16.22 -12.91 -17.82
N ASN A 15 -15.63 -13.58 -16.83
CA ASN A 15 -15.11 -14.94 -16.98
C ASN A 15 -16.02 -15.86 -16.16
N TYR A 16 -16.96 -16.46 -16.90
CA TYR A 16 -18.06 -17.36 -16.59
C TYR A 16 -18.73 -17.49 -15.20
N ASP A 17 -18.14 -17.23 -14.02
CA ASP A 17 -18.87 -17.36 -12.73
C ASP A 17 -18.51 -16.32 -11.60
N GLY A 18 -17.37 -15.62 -11.63
CA GLY A 18 -17.03 -14.57 -10.64
C GLY A 18 -15.55 -14.13 -10.65
N PRO A 19 -15.18 -12.95 -10.11
CA PRO A 19 -13.79 -12.47 -10.14
C PRO A 19 -12.89 -13.20 -9.14
N ARG A 20 -11.64 -13.50 -9.52
CA ARG A 20 -10.57 -13.97 -8.62
C ARG A 20 -9.67 -12.81 -8.21
N ILE A 21 -9.58 -12.55 -6.90
CA ILE A 21 -8.86 -11.41 -6.33
C ILE A 21 -7.77 -11.89 -5.37
N LEU A 22 -6.54 -11.45 -5.59
CA LEU A 22 -5.41 -11.69 -4.69
C LEU A 22 -5.04 -10.40 -3.95
N ASP A 23 -5.16 -10.40 -2.63
CA ASP A 23 -4.74 -9.29 -1.76
C ASP A 23 -3.39 -9.61 -1.12
N LEU A 24 -2.35 -8.90 -1.55
CA LEU A 24 -0.98 -9.11 -1.10
C LEU A 24 -0.65 -8.17 0.06
N GLY A 25 -0.18 -8.73 1.18
CA GLY A 25 0.00 -7.97 2.41
C GLY A 25 -1.34 -7.59 3.05
N THR A 26 -2.26 -8.55 3.12
CA THR A 26 -3.67 -8.30 3.50
C THR A 26 -3.83 -7.73 4.93
N GLY A 27 -2.81 -7.85 5.78
CA GLY A 27 -2.82 -7.37 7.15
C GLY A 27 -3.97 -7.98 7.95
N THR A 28 -4.84 -7.15 8.52
CA THR A 28 -6.02 -7.61 9.25
C THR A 28 -7.08 -8.26 8.36
N GLY A 29 -6.97 -8.15 7.03
CA GLY A 29 -7.91 -8.71 6.08
C GLY A 29 -9.15 -7.87 5.81
N ILE A 30 -9.27 -6.66 6.41
CA ILE A 30 -10.46 -5.80 6.28
C ILE A 30 -10.84 -5.55 4.80
N TRP A 31 -9.84 -5.22 3.96
CA TRP A 31 -10.10 -4.99 2.54
C TRP A 31 -10.53 -6.28 1.83
N ALA A 32 -9.84 -7.40 2.06
CA ALA A 32 -10.19 -8.69 1.46
C ALA A 32 -11.60 -9.15 1.86
N ILE A 33 -12.03 -8.92 3.12
CA ILE A 33 -13.38 -9.19 3.61
C ILE A 33 -14.41 -8.34 2.85
N ASP A 34 -14.19 -7.02 2.74
CA ASP A 34 -15.10 -6.15 1.99
C ASP A 34 -15.24 -6.58 0.53
N MET A 35 -14.14 -7.04 -0.09
CA MET A 35 -14.15 -7.56 -1.45
C MET A 35 -14.88 -8.90 -1.58
N ALA A 36 -14.72 -9.78 -0.59
CA ALA A 36 -15.39 -11.07 -0.54
C ALA A 36 -16.90 -10.90 -0.35
N ASP A 37 -17.34 -10.02 0.55
CA ASP A 37 -18.75 -9.68 0.74
C ASP A 37 -19.36 -9.06 -0.53
N LYS A 38 -18.60 -8.22 -1.23
CA LYS A 38 -19.06 -7.57 -2.47
C LYS A 38 -19.28 -8.56 -3.61
N TYR A 39 -18.42 -9.57 -3.75
CA TYR A 39 -18.38 -10.47 -4.92
C TYR A 39 -18.76 -11.93 -4.66
N GLY A 40 -19.00 -12.32 -3.40
CA GLY A 40 -19.38 -13.67 -3.00
C GLY A 40 -20.86 -13.83 -2.73
N SER A 41 -21.32 -13.41 -1.56
CA SER A 41 -22.59 -13.88 -0.97
C SER A 41 -23.87 -13.39 -1.64
N ASN A 42 -23.84 -12.27 -2.38
CA ASN A 42 -25.05 -11.69 -2.99
C ASN A 42 -24.97 -11.47 -4.52
N ASN A 43 -23.80 -11.65 -5.16
CA ASN A 43 -23.56 -11.13 -6.52
C ASN A 43 -22.73 -12.04 -7.45
N GLY A 44 -22.31 -13.24 -7.04
CA GLY A 44 -21.56 -14.15 -7.94
C GLY A 44 -20.80 -15.27 -7.21
N THR A 45 -19.88 -15.94 -7.90
CA THR A 45 -18.98 -16.95 -7.31
C THR A 45 -17.54 -16.42 -7.17
N GLY A 46 -17.37 -15.14 -6.85
CA GLY A 46 -16.04 -14.52 -6.76
C GLY A 46 -15.19 -15.15 -5.66
N GLU A 47 -13.89 -15.30 -5.89
CA GLU A 47 -12.91 -15.87 -4.96
C GLU A 47 -11.95 -14.76 -4.50
N VAL A 48 -11.69 -14.68 -3.19
CA VAL A 48 -10.67 -13.78 -2.64
C VAL A 48 -9.63 -14.57 -1.86
N LEU A 49 -8.36 -14.30 -2.11
CA LEU A 49 -7.24 -14.85 -1.36
C LEU A 49 -6.39 -13.72 -0.79
N GLY A 50 -6.22 -13.67 0.52
CA GLY A 50 -5.28 -12.78 1.19
C GLY A 50 -3.99 -13.50 1.55
N LEU A 51 -2.84 -12.91 1.21
CA LEU A 51 -1.52 -13.38 1.62
C LEU A 51 -0.89 -12.40 2.60
N ASP A 52 -0.33 -12.91 3.70
CA ASP A 52 0.43 -12.08 4.64
C ASP A 52 1.47 -12.91 5.40
N LEU A 53 2.58 -12.29 5.83
CA LEU A 53 3.57 -12.96 6.67
C LEU A 53 2.99 -13.35 8.04
N ALA A 54 2.04 -12.57 8.54
CA ALA A 54 1.40 -12.77 9.83
C ALA A 54 -0.03 -13.29 9.68
N LYS A 55 -0.40 -14.27 10.52
CA LYS A 55 -1.76 -14.81 10.59
C LYS A 55 -2.53 -14.12 11.72
N ILE A 56 -3.01 -12.90 11.45
CA ILE A 56 -3.70 -12.02 12.41
C ILE A 56 -5.17 -11.74 12.04
N GLN A 57 -5.68 -12.41 11.01
CA GLN A 57 -7.01 -12.21 10.45
C GLN A 57 -8.09 -12.84 11.36
N PRO A 58 -9.35 -12.35 11.34
CA PRO A 58 -10.41 -12.87 12.18
C PRO A 58 -10.75 -14.34 11.90
N ALA A 59 -11.32 -15.03 12.89
CA ALA A 59 -11.72 -16.43 12.76
C ALA A 59 -12.99 -16.60 11.91
N THR A 60 -13.89 -15.62 11.93
CA THR A 60 -15.12 -15.61 11.13
C THR A 60 -14.88 -14.76 9.90
N ILE A 61 -14.91 -15.39 8.73
CA ILE A 61 -14.63 -14.78 7.42
C ILE A 61 -15.69 -15.24 6.41
N PRO A 62 -15.93 -14.49 5.31
CA PRO A 62 -16.83 -14.93 4.25
C PRO A 62 -16.37 -16.26 3.62
N ASP A 63 -17.33 -17.10 3.19
CA ASP A 63 -17.05 -18.46 2.67
C ASP A 63 -16.18 -18.47 1.41
N ASN A 64 -16.18 -17.37 0.66
CA ASN A 64 -15.39 -17.19 -0.56
C ASN A 64 -14.04 -16.51 -0.34
N LEU A 65 -13.62 -16.33 0.92
CA LEU A 65 -12.35 -15.74 1.31
C LEU A 65 -11.45 -16.77 1.99
N GLN A 66 -10.18 -16.80 1.58
CA GLN A 66 -9.13 -17.54 2.30
C GLN A 66 -7.97 -16.63 2.68
N PHE A 67 -7.28 -16.99 3.75
CA PHE A 67 -6.04 -16.33 4.19
C PHE A 67 -4.91 -17.34 4.30
N TRP A 68 -3.80 -17.08 3.60
CA TRP A 68 -2.61 -17.91 3.68
C TRP A 68 -1.45 -17.14 4.30
N GLN A 69 -0.86 -17.74 5.32
CA GLN A 69 0.37 -17.21 5.90
C GLN A 69 1.54 -17.47 4.94
N ARG A 70 2.05 -16.41 4.32
CA ARG A 70 3.08 -16.50 3.30
C ARG A 70 3.85 -15.19 3.17
N ASP A 71 5.16 -15.32 3.00
CA ASP A 71 5.98 -14.23 2.49
C ASP A 71 5.69 -14.02 0.99
N ILE A 72 5.15 -12.85 0.64
CA ILE A 72 4.83 -12.53 -0.75
C ILE A 72 6.09 -12.35 -1.61
N GLU A 73 7.29 -12.15 -1.02
CA GLU A 73 8.56 -12.10 -1.76
C GLU A 73 9.07 -13.49 -2.16
N SER A 74 8.68 -14.53 -1.42
CA SER A 74 8.98 -15.94 -1.72
C SER A 74 8.19 -16.48 -2.93
N PRO A 75 8.55 -17.67 -3.48
CA PRO A 75 7.80 -18.29 -4.57
C PRO A 75 6.33 -18.57 -4.20
N TRP A 76 5.41 -18.26 -5.12
CA TRP A 76 3.96 -18.42 -4.91
C TRP A 76 3.46 -19.84 -5.23
N PHE A 77 4.07 -20.86 -4.61
CA PHE A 77 3.70 -22.27 -4.83
C PHE A 77 2.21 -22.53 -4.57
N GLY A 78 1.58 -23.31 -5.46
CA GLY A 78 0.15 -23.64 -5.37
C GLY A 78 -0.80 -22.54 -5.87
N LEU A 79 -0.29 -21.39 -6.31
CA LEU A 79 -1.10 -20.41 -7.06
C LEU A 79 -1.00 -20.70 -8.56
N GLU A 80 -2.13 -20.55 -9.24
CA GLU A 80 -2.21 -20.70 -10.68
C GLU A 80 -1.77 -19.39 -11.37
N THR A 81 -0.86 -19.49 -12.34
CA THR A 81 -0.44 -18.35 -13.15
C THR A 81 -1.54 -17.93 -14.12
N GLU A 82 -1.53 -16.68 -14.59
CA GLU A 82 -2.48 -16.22 -15.62
C GLU A 82 -3.97 -16.33 -15.24
N SER A 83 -4.28 -16.34 -13.94
CA SER A 83 -5.58 -16.77 -13.43
C SER A 83 -6.32 -15.72 -12.59
N TRP A 84 -5.62 -14.67 -12.13
CA TRP A 84 -6.18 -13.64 -11.25
C TRP A 84 -6.74 -12.46 -12.06
N ASP A 85 -7.97 -12.04 -11.75
CA ASP A 85 -8.59 -10.87 -12.38
C ASP A 85 -8.09 -9.56 -11.76
N MET A 86 -7.78 -9.58 -10.47
CA MET A 86 -7.19 -8.47 -9.73
C MET A 86 -6.10 -8.96 -8.80
N ILE A 87 -4.99 -8.23 -8.76
CA ILE A 87 -4.03 -8.31 -7.65
C ILE A 87 -3.96 -6.92 -7.02
N HIS A 88 -4.12 -6.86 -5.70
CA HIS A 88 -4.11 -5.63 -4.92
C HIS A 88 -2.94 -5.64 -3.92
N ILE A 89 -2.30 -4.47 -3.75
CA ILE A 89 -1.31 -4.20 -2.72
C ILE A 89 -1.68 -2.88 -2.05
N ARG A 90 -1.58 -2.81 -0.72
CA ARG A 90 -1.74 -1.55 0.01
C ARG A 90 -0.77 -1.44 1.18
N MET A 91 -0.10 -0.29 1.28
CA MET A 91 0.77 0.08 2.40
C MET A 91 1.91 -0.91 2.62
N LEU A 92 2.63 -1.29 1.55
CA LEU A 92 3.77 -2.21 1.61
C LEU A 92 5.14 -1.53 1.45
N SER A 93 5.20 -0.21 1.24
CA SER A 93 6.45 0.54 1.36
C SER A 93 7.13 0.28 2.72
N GLY A 94 8.45 0.07 2.72
CA GLY A 94 9.20 -0.37 3.91
C GLY A 94 9.12 -1.88 4.20
N GLY A 95 8.24 -2.60 3.52
CA GLY A 95 8.02 -4.04 3.68
C GLY A 95 8.58 -4.90 2.55
N ILE A 96 9.00 -4.33 1.42
CA ILE A 96 9.44 -5.04 0.20
C ILE A 96 10.91 -4.76 -0.10
N VAL A 97 11.69 -5.80 -0.43
CA VAL A 97 13.09 -5.68 -0.85
C VAL A 97 13.20 -5.31 -2.32
N SER A 98 12.44 -6.00 -3.19
CA SER A 98 12.51 -5.78 -4.64
C SER A 98 11.13 -5.61 -5.25
N TRP A 99 10.73 -4.36 -5.46
CA TRP A 99 9.54 -3.99 -6.21
C TRP A 99 9.54 -4.55 -7.65
N PRO A 100 10.65 -4.48 -8.43
CA PRO A 100 10.69 -5.11 -9.75
C PRO A 100 10.39 -6.61 -9.73
N ALA A 101 10.97 -7.36 -8.77
CA ALA A 101 10.69 -8.79 -8.64
C ALA A 101 9.24 -9.07 -8.22
N LEU A 102 8.66 -8.20 -7.39
CA LEU A 102 7.25 -8.29 -7.03
C LEU A 102 6.35 -8.02 -8.23
N TYR A 103 6.60 -6.95 -9.01
CA TYR A 103 5.85 -6.65 -10.22
C TYR A 103 5.95 -7.77 -11.27
N GLN A 104 7.10 -8.43 -11.40
CA GLN A 104 7.23 -9.61 -12.25
C GLN A 104 6.27 -10.73 -11.85
N LYS A 105 6.13 -10.98 -10.55
CA LYS A 105 5.16 -11.97 -10.05
C LYS A 105 3.73 -11.49 -10.28
N VAL A 106 3.39 -10.27 -9.89
CA VAL A 106 2.07 -9.70 -10.15
C VAL A 106 1.68 -9.86 -11.63
N TRP A 107 2.57 -9.48 -12.55
CA TRP A 107 2.35 -9.63 -13.99
C TRP A 107 2.13 -11.08 -14.40
N ARG A 108 2.97 -12.01 -13.93
CA ARG A 108 2.88 -13.44 -14.26
C ARG A 108 1.54 -14.09 -13.83
N TYR A 109 0.99 -13.66 -12.70
CA TYR A 109 -0.19 -14.29 -12.11
C TYR A 109 -1.51 -13.65 -12.56
N LEU A 110 -1.50 -12.40 -13.01
CA LEU A 110 -2.68 -11.76 -13.59
C LEU A 110 -3.13 -12.42 -14.89
N LYS A 111 -4.43 -12.49 -15.16
CA LYS A 111 -4.95 -12.91 -16.47
C LYS A 111 -4.42 -12.01 -17.60
N PRO A 112 -3.90 -12.56 -18.72
CA PRO A 112 -3.58 -11.77 -19.91
C PRO A 112 -4.80 -11.00 -20.39
N GLN A 113 -4.55 -9.87 -21.07
CA GLN A 113 -5.56 -8.95 -21.61
C GLN A 113 -6.41 -8.20 -20.56
N VAL A 114 -6.91 -8.88 -19.53
CA VAL A 114 -7.96 -8.38 -18.65
C VAL A 114 -7.52 -8.17 -17.19
N GLY A 115 -6.48 -8.86 -16.72
CA GLY A 115 -6.03 -8.79 -15.34
C GLY A 115 -5.57 -7.37 -14.97
N ARG A 116 -5.99 -6.90 -13.80
CA ARG A 116 -5.67 -5.57 -13.27
C ARG A 116 -4.79 -5.65 -12.03
N PHE A 117 -3.90 -4.68 -11.90
CA PHE A 117 -3.11 -4.45 -10.70
C PHE A 117 -3.53 -3.12 -10.08
N GLU A 118 -3.72 -3.08 -8.76
CA GLU A 118 -3.92 -1.85 -7.98
C GLU A 118 -2.89 -1.81 -6.84
N GLN A 119 -2.11 -0.74 -6.76
CA GLN A 119 -1.17 -0.48 -5.66
C GLN A 119 -1.52 0.86 -5.00
N VAL A 120 -1.66 0.84 -3.68
CA VAL A 120 -1.97 2.03 -2.88
C VAL A 120 -0.91 2.22 -1.81
N ASP A 121 -0.06 3.24 -1.93
CA ASP A 121 0.99 3.53 -0.95
C ASP A 121 1.03 5.02 -0.59
N ILE A 122 1.43 5.30 0.64
CA ILE A 122 1.67 6.66 1.11
C ILE A 122 3.13 7.02 0.90
N ASP A 123 3.38 8.09 0.17
CA ASP A 123 4.65 8.80 0.23
C ASP A 123 4.71 9.60 1.53
N PHE A 124 5.44 9.04 2.49
CA PHE A 124 5.65 9.63 3.81
C PHE A 124 6.52 10.90 3.80
N THR A 125 7.05 11.34 2.66
CA THR A 125 7.73 12.63 2.55
C THR A 125 6.75 13.77 2.83
N PRO A 126 6.90 14.51 3.94
CA PRO A 126 5.95 15.54 4.30
C PRO A 126 6.18 16.78 3.42
N ARG A 127 5.09 17.41 3.00
CA ARG A 127 5.06 18.59 2.11
C ARG A 127 4.18 19.67 2.70
N THR A 128 4.37 20.91 2.30
CA THR A 128 3.54 22.04 2.72
C THR A 128 3.51 23.09 1.61
N ASP A 129 2.34 23.69 1.39
CA ASP A 129 2.18 24.87 0.54
C ASP A 129 2.30 26.19 1.35
N PHE A 130 2.52 26.08 2.66
CA PHE A 130 2.49 27.19 3.62
C PHE A 130 3.89 27.56 4.15
N GLY A 131 4.91 27.47 3.31
CA GLY A 131 6.31 27.75 3.64
C GLY A 131 7.17 26.50 3.60
N GLU A 132 8.00 26.29 4.62
CA GLU A 132 8.86 25.11 4.74
C GLU A 132 8.55 24.36 6.03
N ILE A 133 8.75 23.04 6.01
CA ILE A 133 8.76 22.24 7.23
C ILE A 133 10.11 22.51 7.91
N PRO A 134 10.14 23.00 9.16
CA PRO A 134 11.40 23.29 9.85
C PRO A 134 12.31 22.06 9.83
N HIS A 135 13.53 22.21 9.32
CA HIS A 135 14.47 21.09 9.16
C HIS A 135 14.89 20.46 10.50
N ASP A 136 14.82 21.23 11.57
CA ASP A 136 15.08 20.82 12.96
C ASP A 136 13.83 20.30 13.70
N SER A 137 12.66 20.27 13.04
CA SER A 137 11.46 19.66 13.60
C SER A 137 11.67 18.16 13.88
N ALA A 138 10.96 17.65 14.88
CA ALA A 138 10.97 16.23 15.19
C ALA A 138 10.39 15.41 14.03
N LEU A 139 9.37 15.93 13.33
CA LEU A 139 8.82 15.33 12.12
C LEU A 139 9.89 15.16 11.03
N ALA A 140 10.62 16.22 10.67
CA ALA A 140 11.66 16.14 9.65
C ALA A 140 12.81 15.21 10.06
N THR A 141 13.21 15.27 11.33
CA THR A 141 14.25 14.40 11.90
C THR A 141 13.84 12.93 11.84
N TRP A 142 12.61 12.61 12.28
CA TRP A 142 12.07 11.26 12.29
C TRP A 142 12.00 10.66 10.90
N MET A 143 11.52 11.41 9.91
CA MET A 143 11.45 10.95 8.53
C MET A 143 12.83 10.65 7.94
N ARG A 144 13.81 11.53 8.16
CA ARG A 144 15.19 11.30 7.72
C ARG A 144 15.79 10.03 8.34
N LEU A 145 15.60 9.83 9.64
CA LEU A 145 16.10 8.66 10.36
C LEU A 145 15.44 7.37 9.87
N LEU A 146 14.11 7.39 9.64
CA LEU A 146 13.39 6.24 9.11
C LEU A 146 13.82 5.88 7.69
N PHE A 147 13.92 6.86 6.80
CA PHE A 147 14.34 6.62 5.42
C PHE A 147 15.76 6.04 5.35
N ASP A 148 16.71 6.57 6.13
CA ASP A 148 18.05 6.02 6.23
C ASP A 148 18.05 4.57 6.76
N ALA A 149 17.39 4.32 7.90
CA ALA A 149 17.38 3.00 8.53
C ALA A 149 16.73 1.93 7.64
N THR A 150 15.60 2.27 6.99
CA THR A 150 14.87 1.35 6.11
C THR A 150 15.61 1.11 4.79
N HIS A 151 16.29 2.12 4.26
CA HIS A 151 17.20 1.97 3.11
C HIS A 151 18.37 1.04 3.42
N ARG A 152 19.05 1.22 4.57
CA ARG A 152 20.15 0.33 5.00
C ARG A 152 19.68 -1.11 5.24
N ASN A 153 18.42 -1.31 5.60
CA ASN A 153 17.79 -2.62 5.72
C ASN A 153 17.30 -3.21 4.37
N ARG A 154 17.60 -2.54 3.24
CA ARG A 154 17.17 -2.93 1.88
C ARG A 154 15.66 -3.02 1.69
N ARG A 155 14.87 -2.38 2.55
CA ARG A 155 13.41 -2.30 2.45
C ARG A 155 13.01 -0.84 2.59
N PRO A 156 13.25 0.00 1.57
CA PRO A 156 13.07 1.44 1.70
C PRO A 156 11.60 1.81 1.96
N LEU A 157 11.37 2.67 2.95
CA LEU A 157 10.06 3.30 3.18
C LEU A 157 9.83 4.50 2.26
N ALA A 158 10.90 5.13 1.79
CA ALA A 158 10.83 6.26 0.87
C ALA A 158 10.08 5.87 -0.42
N TYR A 159 9.18 6.75 -0.86
CA TYR A 159 8.45 6.55 -2.11
C TYR A 159 9.40 6.48 -3.31
N ASN A 160 9.13 5.55 -4.22
CA ASN A 160 9.89 5.42 -5.46
C ASN A 160 9.18 6.15 -6.60
N ALA A 161 9.75 7.28 -7.04
CA ALA A 161 9.25 8.05 -8.18
C ALA A 161 9.32 7.28 -9.52
N GLU A 162 10.07 6.18 -9.58
CA GLU A 162 10.20 5.33 -10.77
C GLU A 162 9.10 4.26 -10.89
N THR A 163 8.08 4.28 -10.01
CA THR A 163 6.99 3.28 -10.03
C THR A 163 6.38 3.09 -11.42
N ARG A 164 6.07 4.18 -12.14
CA ARG A 164 5.59 4.14 -13.52
C ARG A 164 6.53 3.38 -14.44
N THR A 165 7.82 3.74 -14.41
CA THR A 165 8.85 3.15 -15.25
C THR A 165 9.03 1.67 -14.94
N MET A 166 9.01 1.27 -13.66
CA MET A 166 9.09 -0.14 -13.27
C MET A 166 7.90 -0.95 -13.80
N LEU A 167 6.68 -0.41 -13.72
CA LEU A 167 5.49 -1.06 -14.28
C LEU A 167 5.57 -1.17 -15.82
N GLN A 168 6.03 -0.11 -16.49
CA GLN A 168 6.24 -0.10 -17.95
C GLN A 168 7.29 -1.12 -18.38
N ASN A 169 8.44 -1.16 -17.71
CA ASN A 169 9.53 -2.09 -18.00
C ASN A 169 9.10 -3.55 -17.78
N GLN A 170 8.21 -3.79 -16.82
CA GLN A 170 7.61 -5.11 -16.61
C GLN A 170 6.58 -5.49 -17.70
N GLY A 171 6.15 -4.54 -18.52
CA GLY A 171 5.23 -4.76 -19.62
C GLY A 171 3.76 -4.59 -19.23
N PHE A 172 3.44 -3.82 -18.20
CA PHE A 172 2.06 -3.40 -17.94
C PHE A 172 1.59 -2.32 -18.93
N LEU A 173 0.29 -2.33 -19.25
CA LEU A 173 -0.40 -1.33 -20.06
C LEU A 173 -1.41 -0.54 -19.22
N ASP A 174 -2.00 0.50 -19.81
CA ASP A 174 -3.02 1.36 -19.19
C ASP A 174 -2.63 1.89 -17.80
N ILE A 175 -1.36 2.23 -17.61
CA ILE A 175 -0.81 2.65 -16.32
C ILE A 175 -1.30 4.05 -15.96
N GLN A 176 -2.09 4.13 -14.89
CA GLN A 176 -2.61 5.39 -14.33
C GLN A 176 -2.08 5.60 -12.92
N GLU A 177 -1.93 6.88 -12.56
CA GLU A 177 -1.58 7.34 -11.23
C GLU A 177 -2.62 8.36 -10.79
N GLU A 178 -3.24 8.13 -9.64
CA GLU A 178 -3.99 9.14 -8.92
C GLU A 178 -3.20 9.52 -7.66
N VAL A 179 -3.04 10.82 -7.43
CA VAL A 179 -2.33 11.35 -6.25
C VAL A 179 -3.31 12.14 -5.41
N ILE A 180 -3.49 11.74 -4.16
CA ILE A 180 -4.38 12.39 -3.20
C ILE A 180 -3.54 12.96 -2.07
N GLN A 181 -3.67 14.27 -1.81
CA GLN A 181 -3.04 14.89 -0.65
C GLN A 181 -3.78 14.47 0.63
N ILE A 182 -3.05 13.97 1.61
CA ILE A 182 -3.56 13.54 2.91
C ILE A 182 -2.93 14.41 4.02
N PRO A 183 -3.68 15.39 4.57
CA PRO A 183 -3.15 16.30 5.59
C PRO A 183 -2.79 15.57 6.88
N LEU A 184 -1.66 15.93 7.50
CA LEU A 184 -1.19 15.28 8.74
C LEU A 184 -2.06 15.61 9.95
N ASN A 185 -2.80 16.73 9.92
CA ASN A 185 -3.72 17.16 10.97
C ASN A 185 -4.87 17.98 10.36
N PRO A 186 -5.99 18.22 11.08
CA PRO A 186 -7.17 18.89 10.52
C PRO A 186 -6.99 20.42 10.42
N TRP A 187 -5.94 20.84 9.73
CA TRP A 187 -5.70 22.24 9.35
C TRP A 187 -6.50 22.73 8.14
N PRO A 188 -6.86 21.91 7.11
CA PRO A 188 -7.66 22.41 5.98
C PRO A 188 -9.02 22.90 6.46
N ASP A 189 -9.73 23.70 5.65
CA ASP A 189 -11.06 24.20 5.97
C ASP A 189 -12.19 23.27 5.51
N ASP A 190 -11.99 22.56 4.41
CA ASP A 190 -12.95 21.63 3.83
C ASP A 190 -13.33 20.52 4.84
N PRO A 191 -14.63 20.26 5.09
CA PRO A 191 -15.07 19.26 6.07
C PRO A 191 -14.60 17.84 5.75
N ARG A 192 -14.50 17.47 4.47
CA ARG A 192 -14.08 16.13 4.05
C ARG A 192 -12.58 15.97 4.23
N GLU A 193 -11.77 16.95 3.83
CA GLU A 193 -10.33 16.94 4.07
C GLU A 193 -10.00 16.95 5.56
N LYS A 194 -10.75 17.69 6.38
CA LYS A 194 -10.63 17.63 7.86
C LYS A 194 -10.86 16.22 8.39
N ASP A 195 -11.86 15.50 7.88
CA ASP A 195 -12.16 14.14 8.34
C ASP A 195 -11.07 13.14 7.92
N VAL A 196 -10.63 13.20 6.65
CA VAL A 196 -9.48 12.44 6.16
C VAL A 196 -8.24 12.69 7.03
N ALA A 197 -7.97 13.95 7.35
CA ALA A 197 -6.84 14.33 8.17
C ALA A 197 -6.93 13.78 9.60
N ARG A 198 -8.13 13.73 10.21
CA ARG A 198 -8.33 13.14 11.54
C ARG A 198 -8.02 11.65 11.53
N TRP A 199 -8.55 10.91 10.56
CA TRP A 199 -8.30 9.47 10.44
C TRP A 199 -6.84 9.16 10.14
N TYR A 200 -6.22 9.94 9.24
CA TYR A 200 -4.81 9.77 8.93
C TYR A 200 -3.92 10.12 10.13
N ASN A 201 -4.18 11.23 10.84
CA ASN A 201 -3.47 11.59 12.06
C ASN A 201 -3.58 10.49 13.12
N LEU A 202 -4.77 9.94 13.34
CA LEU A 202 -4.97 8.83 14.27
C LEU A 202 -4.14 7.61 13.88
N ALA A 203 -4.20 7.19 12.60
CA ALA A 203 -3.45 6.05 12.10
C ALA A 203 -1.94 6.26 12.23
N LEU A 204 -1.43 7.42 11.81
CA LEU A 204 -0.01 7.78 11.91
C LEU A 204 0.45 7.77 13.37
N THR A 205 -0.29 8.45 14.25
CA THR A 205 0.08 8.60 15.66
C THR A 205 0.01 7.28 16.44
N GLN A 206 -0.89 6.36 16.09
CA GLN A 206 -0.91 5.00 16.64
C GLN A 206 0.20 4.12 16.05
N GLY A 207 0.58 4.35 14.77
CA GLY A 207 1.62 3.60 14.08
C GLY A 207 3.06 4.02 14.41
N LEU A 208 3.28 5.21 14.99
CA LEU A 208 4.62 5.79 15.24
C LEU A 208 5.59 4.80 15.91
N GLU A 209 5.18 4.15 17.00
CA GLU A 209 6.07 3.22 17.71
C GLU A 209 6.45 2.02 16.83
N ALA A 210 5.45 1.40 16.20
CA ALA A 210 5.64 0.23 15.34
C ALA A 210 6.54 0.53 14.13
N MET A 211 6.37 1.71 13.51
CA MET A 211 7.22 2.15 12.39
C MET A 211 8.66 2.46 12.81
N THR A 212 8.89 2.85 14.06
CA THR A 212 10.17 3.43 14.50
C THR A 212 11.06 2.43 15.23
N LEU A 213 10.48 1.59 16.09
CA LEU A 213 11.23 0.74 17.01
C LEU A 213 12.16 -0.23 16.27
N GLY A 214 11.62 -0.99 15.31
CA GLY A 214 12.39 -1.95 14.52
C GLY A 214 13.55 -1.29 13.75
N PRO A 215 13.27 -0.30 12.88
CA PRO A 215 14.30 0.37 12.11
C PRO A 215 15.38 1.03 12.97
N LEU A 216 15.02 1.83 13.98
CA LEU A 216 16.03 2.59 14.73
C LEU A 216 16.81 1.74 15.73
N CYS A 217 16.17 0.81 16.45
CA CYS A 217 16.89 -0.03 17.40
C CYS A 217 17.83 -1.01 16.70
N ARG A 218 17.36 -1.67 15.63
CA ARG A 218 18.15 -2.72 14.96
C ARG A 218 19.20 -2.15 14.01
N MET A 219 18.90 -1.07 13.30
CA MET A 219 19.80 -0.52 12.28
C MET A 219 20.68 0.61 12.81
N SER A 220 20.24 1.34 13.84
CA SER A 220 20.94 2.54 14.33
C SER A 220 21.38 2.43 15.79
N GLY A 221 21.12 1.30 16.46
CA GLY A 221 21.56 1.06 17.84
C GLY A 221 20.82 1.89 18.89
N TRP A 222 19.66 2.47 18.54
CA TRP A 222 18.88 3.28 19.48
C TRP A 222 18.29 2.41 20.59
N THR A 223 18.18 2.97 21.80
CA THR A 223 17.42 2.31 22.87
C THR A 223 15.92 2.53 22.68
N LYS A 224 15.10 1.70 23.33
CA LYS A 224 13.63 1.91 23.34
C LYS A 224 13.26 3.27 23.93
N ASP A 225 14.02 3.75 24.91
CA ASP A 225 13.79 5.05 25.55
C ASP A 225 14.10 6.21 24.60
N ASP A 226 15.16 6.10 23.78
CA ASP A 226 15.46 7.07 22.74
C ASP A 226 14.33 7.16 21.71
N VAL A 227 13.82 6.01 21.26
CA VAL A 227 12.68 5.94 20.35
C VAL A 227 11.44 6.57 20.98
N THR A 228 11.16 6.25 22.24
CA THR A 228 9.99 6.79 22.98
C THR A 228 10.05 8.31 23.08
N ARG A 229 11.23 8.88 23.36
CA ARG A 229 11.45 10.33 23.37
C ARG A 229 11.21 10.94 21.99
N LEU A 230 11.81 10.37 20.94
CA LEU A 230 11.63 10.86 19.57
C LEU A 230 10.16 10.87 19.15
N ILE A 231 9.45 9.73 19.27
CA ILE A 231 8.05 9.64 18.83
C ILE A 231 7.11 10.53 19.65
N THR A 232 7.48 10.87 20.88
CA THR A 232 6.74 11.85 21.70
C THR A 232 6.80 13.24 21.09
N GLU A 233 7.99 13.68 20.66
CA GLU A 233 8.16 14.97 19.98
C GLU A 233 7.51 14.96 18.58
N VAL A 234 7.67 13.87 17.82
CA VAL A 234 7.01 13.70 16.52
C VAL A 234 5.49 13.81 16.66
N ARG A 235 4.90 13.20 17.69
CA ARG A 235 3.47 13.30 17.96
C ARG A 235 3.03 14.75 18.17
N ARG A 236 3.83 15.57 18.85
CA ARG A 236 3.55 17.00 19.03
C ARG A 236 3.56 17.74 17.69
N ASP A 237 4.54 17.45 16.84
CA ASP A 237 4.64 18.08 15.52
C ASP A 237 3.48 17.69 14.61
N VAL A 238 3.19 16.39 14.45
CA VAL A 238 2.13 15.93 13.54
C VAL A 238 0.75 16.39 13.99
N CYS A 239 0.52 16.60 15.28
CA CYS A 239 -0.74 17.13 15.82
C CYS A 239 -0.79 18.67 15.87
N SER A 240 0.31 19.37 15.58
CA SER A 240 0.37 20.83 15.63
C SER A 240 -0.18 21.45 14.36
N ARG A 241 -1.27 22.22 14.48
CA ARG A 241 -1.83 23.03 13.36
C ARG A 241 -0.91 24.17 12.90
N LYS A 242 0.22 24.40 13.59
CA LYS A 242 1.29 25.28 13.10
C LYS A 242 2.09 24.63 11.97
N ILE A 243 2.16 23.31 11.94
CA ILE A 243 2.77 22.53 10.86
C ILE A 243 1.63 22.06 9.94
N ARG A 244 1.40 22.83 8.88
CA ARG A 244 0.37 22.53 7.87
C ARG A 244 0.92 21.63 6.78
N ALA A 245 1.34 20.44 7.19
CA ALA A 245 1.92 19.46 6.29
C ALA A 245 0.86 18.48 5.76
N TYR A 246 1.15 17.89 4.61
CA TYR A 246 0.45 16.75 4.04
C TYR A 246 1.45 15.70 3.52
N ASN A 247 0.99 14.46 3.42
CA ASN A 247 1.63 13.40 2.65
C ASN A 247 0.83 13.15 1.35
N ASN A 248 1.42 12.43 0.40
CA ASN A 248 0.72 12.04 -0.82
C ASN A 248 0.36 10.55 -0.75
N LEU A 249 -0.91 10.23 -0.98
CA LEU A 249 -1.36 8.86 -1.25
C LEU A 249 -1.30 8.65 -2.77
N HIS A 250 -0.48 7.70 -3.20
CA HIS A 250 -0.36 7.31 -4.60
C HIS A 250 -1.20 6.04 -4.84
N ILE A 251 -2.09 6.11 -5.82
CA ILE A 251 -2.90 4.99 -6.28
C ILE A 251 -2.50 4.70 -7.72
N TRP A 252 -1.82 3.59 -7.90
CA TRP A 252 -1.42 3.09 -9.20
C TRP A 252 -2.39 2.02 -9.67
N THR A 253 -2.86 2.14 -10.91
CA THR A 253 -3.58 1.05 -11.58
C THR A 253 -2.91 0.69 -12.88
N ALA A 254 -2.90 -0.59 -13.20
CA ALA A 254 -2.29 -1.10 -14.42
C ALA A 254 -3.02 -2.35 -14.93
N ARG A 255 -2.84 -2.68 -16.21
CA ARG A 255 -3.43 -3.86 -16.86
C ARG A 255 -2.36 -4.75 -17.45
N ARG A 256 -2.52 -6.07 -17.33
CA ARG A 256 -1.67 -7.03 -18.04
C ARG A 256 -2.04 -7.05 -19.54
N PRO A 257 -1.08 -6.95 -20.48
CA PRO A 257 -1.32 -7.07 -21.91
C PRO A 257 -1.84 -8.46 -22.29
N GLY A 258 -2.58 -8.55 -23.40
CA GLY A 258 -2.83 -9.81 -24.10
C GLY A 258 -1.64 -10.19 -24.99
N ALA A 259 -1.64 -11.42 -25.52
CA ALA A 259 -0.54 -11.93 -26.34
C ALA A 259 -0.24 -11.07 -27.58
N SER A 260 -1.25 -10.46 -28.19
CA SER A 260 -1.11 -9.56 -29.34
C SER A 260 -0.62 -8.15 -28.99
N GLU A 261 -0.63 -7.78 -27.72
CA GLU A 261 -0.21 -6.46 -27.23
C GLU A 261 1.23 -6.49 -26.66
N VAL A 262 1.85 -7.66 -26.56
CA VAL A 262 3.25 -7.80 -26.15
C VAL A 262 4.14 -7.42 -27.33
N THR A 263 4.55 -6.16 -27.39
CA THR A 263 5.68 -5.76 -28.22
C THR A 263 6.96 -6.35 -27.62
N ILE A 264 7.52 -7.35 -28.28
CA ILE A 264 8.87 -7.84 -27.99
C ILE A 264 9.82 -6.67 -28.29
N PRO A 265 10.63 -6.19 -27.32
CA PRO A 265 11.68 -5.24 -27.65
C PRO A 265 12.66 -5.94 -28.59
N LEU A 266 12.87 -5.38 -29.78
CA LEU A 266 13.96 -5.76 -30.68
C LEU A 266 15.32 -5.55 -29.99
#